data_AF-A0A420RD80-F1
#
_entry.id   AF-A0A420RD80-F1
#
_cell.length_a   1.000
_cell.length_b   1.000
_cell.length_c   1.000
_cell.angle_alpha   90.00
_cell.angle_beta   90.00
_cell.angle_gamma   90.00
#
_symmetry.space_group_name_H-M   'P 1'
#
loop_
_entity.id
_entity.type
_entity.pdbx_description
1 polymer ?
#
loop_
_entity_poly.entity_id
_entity_poly.type
_entity_poly.pdbx_seq_one_letter_code
_entity_poly.pdbx_strand_id
1 'polypeptide(L)'
;MVPSLTSTDENYVLCHPDLHLGNIFVDEDFNITSIIDWSSASSSPLAELLTTPGLNGSLSPPQKSLITAFRSGFCSGTQNPEPEQWERADKMWYFLRLVRMLSTQDYTHFKSLYELVYRKESDDIPQLFYERSIQESGKAIFAKLCQESPDEEEEEEHDRVCNNQLSKSADFAMARKLTLMSEMNHNFVADRRLWLWILSKPWLSRERDAQSSIIRSAELSYI
;
A
#
# COMPACT_ATOMS: atom_id res chain seq x y z
N MET A 1 18.45 0.60 2.75
CA MET A 1 17.64 1.58 2.00
C MET A 1 16.15 1.45 2.34
N VAL A 2 15.78 0.71 3.40
CA VAL A 2 14.47 0.86 4.03
C VAL A 2 14.62 1.99 5.04
N PRO A 3 13.78 3.04 5.01
CA PRO A 3 13.80 4.10 6.00
C PRO A 3 13.70 3.53 7.42
N SER A 4 14.63 3.92 8.30
CA SER A 4 14.47 3.65 9.72
C SER A 4 13.41 4.63 10.25
N LEU A 5 12.19 4.12 10.47
CA LEU A 5 11.10 4.87 11.08
C LEU A 5 11.08 4.75 12.61
N THR A 6 12.09 4.10 13.20
CA THR A 6 12.20 3.87 14.64
C THR A 6 12.45 5.19 15.38
N SER A 7 11.60 5.47 16.36
CA SER A 7 11.79 6.50 17.38
C SER A 7 12.20 5.81 18.69
N THR A 8 12.98 6.50 19.50
CA THR A 8 13.28 6.13 20.90
C THR A 8 12.10 6.37 21.85
N ASP A 9 11.02 7.02 21.40
CA ASP A 9 9.80 7.22 22.18
C ASP A 9 8.86 6.04 22.01
N GLU A 10 8.79 5.18 23.02
CA GLU A 10 8.00 3.94 23.10
C GLU A 10 6.47 4.18 23.26
N ASN A 11 5.93 5.28 22.74
CA ASN A 11 4.52 5.60 22.89
C ASN A 11 3.70 5.00 21.75
N TYR A 12 3.17 3.81 22.01
CA TYR A 12 2.15 3.18 21.18
C TYR A 12 0.76 3.66 21.57
N VAL A 13 -0.09 3.82 20.57
CA VAL A 13 -1.49 4.27 20.73
C VAL A 13 -2.42 3.29 20.06
N LEU A 14 -3.66 3.24 20.55
CA LEU A 14 -4.73 2.49 19.89
C LEU A 14 -5.02 3.16 18.53
N CYS A 15 -4.90 2.40 17.45
CA CYS A 15 -5.13 2.84 16.09
C CYS A 15 -6.31 2.09 15.46
N HIS A 16 -7.10 2.82 14.69
CA HIS A 16 -8.12 2.28 13.79
C HIS A 16 -7.55 2.26 12.36
N PRO A 17 -6.97 1.14 11.88
CA PRO A 17 -6.23 1.13 10.62
C PRO A 17 -7.11 1.37 9.39
N ASP A 18 -8.42 1.14 9.50
CA ASP A 18 -9.40 1.36 8.44
C ASP A 18 -10.28 2.61 8.71
N LEU A 19 -9.67 3.67 9.21
CA LEU A 19 -10.41 4.90 9.53
C LEU A 19 -10.69 5.69 8.25
N HIS A 20 -11.88 5.51 7.70
CA HIS A 20 -12.39 6.23 6.54
C HIS A 20 -13.79 6.80 6.79
N LEU A 21 -14.30 7.66 5.91
CA LEU A 21 -15.61 8.31 6.09
C LEU A 21 -16.77 7.33 6.32
N GLY A 22 -16.75 6.14 5.72
CA GLY A 22 -17.77 5.11 5.99
C GLY A 22 -17.81 4.59 7.44
N ASN A 23 -16.73 4.79 8.19
CA ASN A 23 -16.59 4.33 9.58
C ASN A 23 -16.71 5.51 10.58
N ILE A 24 -17.03 6.73 10.11
CA ILE A 24 -17.18 7.93 10.93
C ILE A 24 -18.59 8.48 10.74
N PHE A 25 -19.39 8.43 11.80
CA PHE A 25 -20.73 9.03 11.81
C PHE A 25 -20.67 10.43 12.40
N VAL A 26 -21.44 11.34 11.80
CA VAL A 26 -21.57 12.73 12.23
C VAL A 26 -23.03 13.12 12.39
N ASP A 27 -23.31 14.11 13.23
CA ASP A 27 -24.63 14.74 13.35
C ASP A 27 -24.84 15.85 12.29
N GLU A 28 -25.95 16.58 12.39
CA GLU A 28 -26.32 17.68 11.47
C GLU A 28 -25.32 18.87 11.52
N ASP A 29 -24.58 19.00 12.62
CA ASP A 29 -23.58 20.05 12.85
C ASP A 29 -22.15 19.57 12.56
N PHE A 30 -21.99 18.39 11.95
CA PHE A 30 -20.71 17.73 11.65
C PHE A 30 -19.86 17.34 12.88
N ASN A 31 -20.46 17.19 14.06
CA ASN A 31 -19.76 16.60 15.20
C ASN A 31 -19.70 15.09 15.05
N ILE A 32 -18.55 14.48 15.36
CA ILE A 32 -18.39 13.02 15.33
C ILE A 32 -19.23 12.43 16.47
N THR A 33 -20.21 11.58 16.12
CA THR A 33 -21.10 10.92 17.07
C THR A 33 -20.64 9.50 17.39
N SER A 34 -20.02 8.81 16.42
CA SER A 34 -19.47 7.47 16.63
C SER A 34 -18.41 7.11 15.58
N ILE A 35 -17.52 6.20 15.99
CA ILE A 35 -16.56 5.52 15.12
C ILE A 35 -16.82 4.03 15.25
N ILE A 36 -17.00 3.33 14.14
CA ILE A 36 -17.35 1.90 14.10
C ILE A 36 -16.25 1.07 13.45
N ASP A 37 -16.45 -0.25 13.41
CA ASP A 37 -15.57 -1.24 12.76
C ASP A 37 -14.15 -1.35 13.35
N TRP A 38 -14.08 -1.40 14.67
CA TRP A 38 -12.84 -1.60 15.43
C TRP A 38 -12.27 -3.04 15.36
N SER A 39 -12.79 -3.89 14.47
CA SER A 39 -12.42 -5.31 14.37
C SER A 39 -10.93 -5.52 14.07
N SER A 40 -10.33 -4.57 13.35
CA SER A 40 -8.90 -4.56 12.99
C SER A 40 -8.05 -3.63 13.86
N ALA A 41 -8.60 -3.11 14.97
CA ALA A 41 -7.88 -2.16 15.81
C ALA A 41 -6.59 -2.77 16.37
N SER A 42 -5.53 -1.98 16.40
CA SER A 42 -4.21 -2.44 16.85
C SER A 42 -3.45 -1.36 17.59
N SER A 43 -2.42 -1.77 18.33
CA SER A 43 -1.47 -0.86 18.96
C SER A 43 -0.42 -0.48 17.91
N SER A 44 -0.29 0.82 17.60
CA SER A 44 0.63 1.32 16.56
C SER A 44 1.41 2.55 17.04
N PRO A 45 2.57 2.88 16.45
CA PRO A 45 3.29 4.10 16.81
C PRO A 45 2.41 5.34 16.65
N LEU A 46 2.59 6.33 17.53
CA LEU A 46 1.87 7.61 17.48
C LEU A 46 1.86 8.26 16.08
N ALA A 47 2.94 8.08 15.31
CA ALA A 47 3.03 8.58 13.94
C ALA A 47 1.91 8.06 13.02
N GLU A 48 1.37 6.86 13.24
CA GLU A 48 0.23 6.34 12.47
C GLU A 48 -1.06 7.10 12.81
N LEU A 49 -1.33 7.36 14.09
CA LEU A 49 -2.49 8.14 14.51
C LEU A 49 -2.45 9.58 13.99
N LEU A 50 -1.26 10.17 13.91
CA LEU A 50 -1.05 11.52 13.39
C LEU A 50 -1.11 11.60 11.85
N THR A 51 -1.25 10.47 11.14
CA THR A 51 -1.43 10.51 9.69
C THR A 51 -2.78 11.12 9.35
N THR A 52 -2.80 12.13 8.46
CA THR A 52 -4.07 12.69 8.00
C THR A 52 -4.84 11.63 7.20
N PRO A 53 -6.07 11.27 7.61
CA PRO A 53 -6.85 10.25 6.93
C PRO A 53 -7.16 10.69 5.49
N GLY A 54 -7.11 9.74 4.56
CA GLY A 54 -7.49 9.98 3.18
C GLY A 54 -9.01 10.04 3.07
N LEU A 55 -9.57 11.20 2.74
CA LEU A 55 -11.00 11.28 2.41
C LEU A 55 -11.25 10.51 1.09
N ASN A 56 -12.27 9.67 1.07
CA ASN A 56 -12.74 8.89 -0.09
C ASN A 56 -11.80 7.81 -0.64
N GLY A 57 -10.94 7.21 0.18
CA GLY A 57 -10.02 6.17 -0.29
C GLY A 57 -9.05 6.67 -1.37
N SER A 58 -8.75 7.98 -1.34
CA SER A 58 -7.92 8.60 -2.36
C SER A 58 -6.54 7.94 -2.43
N LEU A 59 -6.19 7.49 -3.63
CA LEU A 59 -4.88 6.95 -3.99
C LEU A 59 -3.76 8.02 -3.98
N SER A 60 -4.09 9.27 -3.65
CA SER A 60 -3.17 10.41 -3.61
C SER A 60 -3.08 11.04 -2.21
N PRO A 61 -1.98 11.76 -1.92
CA PRO A 61 -1.84 12.52 -0.67
C PRO A 61 -3.03 13.45 -0.41
N PRO A 62 -3.45 13.64 0.86
CA PRO A 62 -4.51 14.58 1.19
C PRO A 62 -4.10 15.98 0.74
N GLN A 63 -5.08 16.78 0.32
CA GLN A 63 -4.82 18.17 -0.05
C GLN A 63 -4.23 18.93 1.14
N LYS A 64 -3.35 19.91 0.87
CA LYS A 64 -2.72 20.72 1.92
C LYS A 64 -3.74 21.36 2.87
N SER A 65 -4.89 21.80 2.35
CA SER A 65 -6.00 22.32 3.16
C SER A 65 -6.53 21.32 4.18
N LEU A 66 -6.71 20.05 3.78
CA LEU A 66 -7.16 18.97 4.67
C LEU A 66 -6.10 18.62 5.70
N ILE A 67 -4.82 18.58 5.31
CA ILE A 67 -3.70 18.38 6.24
C ILE A 67 -3.69 19.50 7.28
N THR A 68 -3.81 20.76 6.86
CA THR A 68 -3.86 21.91 7.76
C THR A 68 -5.05 21.85 8.70
N ALA A 69 -6.25 21.53 8.19
CA ALA A 69 -7.46 21.41 9.00
C ALA A 69 -7.34 20.28 10.04
N PHE A 70 -6.86 19.10 9.63
CA PHE A 70 -6.64 17.96 10.52
C PHE A 70 -5.64 18.29 11.63
N ARG A 71 -4.47 18.83 11.27
CA ARG A 71 -3.45 19.22 12.25
C ARG A 71 -3.97 20.31 13.20
N SER A 72 -4.69 21.30 12.69
CA SER A 72 -5.31 22.35 13.51
C SER A 72 -6.32 21.78 14.51
N GLY A 73 -7.16 20.83 14.08
CA GLY A 73 -8.11 20.15 14.95
C GLY A 73 -7.42 19.34 16.05
N PHE A 74 -6.34 18.62 15.70
CA PHE A 74 -5.56 17.84 16.65
C PHE A 74 -4.85 18.74 17.69
N CYS A 75 -4.21 19.83 17.24
CA CYS A 75 -3.55 20.80 18.11
C CYS A 75 -4.52 21.59 19.01
N SER A 76 -5.79 21.74 18.60
CA SER A 76 -6.83 22.38 19.41
C SER A 76 -7.33 21.48 20.55
N GLY A 77 -6.96 20.19 20.52
CA GLY A 77 -7.27 19.21 21.56
C GLY A 77 -6.29 19.22 22.73
N THR A 78 -6.07 18.05 23.33
CA THR A 78 -5.26 17.87 24.55
C THR A 78 -3.76 17.68 24.29
N GLN A 79 -3.34 17.43 23.05
CA GLN A 79 -1.94 17.23 22.69
C GLN A 79 -1.55 18.18 21.57
N ASN A 80 -0.38 18.79 21.70
CA ASN A 80 0.22 19.61 20.66
C ASN A 80 1.47 18.89 20.14
N PRO A 81 1.37 18.12 19.04
CA PRO A 81 2.51 17.36 18.55
C PRO A 81 3.62 18.28 18.04
N GLU A 82 4.86 17.92 18.37
CA GLU A 82 6.05 18.63 17.91
C GLU A 82 6.21 18.54 16.39
N PRO A 83 6.89 19.52 15.73
CA PRO A 83 7.12 19.48 14.28
C PRO A 83 7.73 18.17 13.77
N GLU A 84 8.62 17.54 14.56
CA GLU A 84 9.22 16.24 14.22
C GLU A 84 8.21 15.10 14.21
N GLN A 85 7.19 15.14 15.07
CA GLN A 85 6.13 14.12 15.10
C GLN A 85 5.23 14.23 13.86
N TRP A 86 4.97 15.46 13.38
CA TRP A 86 4.28 15.67 12.10
C TRP A 86 5.11 15.20 10.91
N GLU A 87 6.43 15.45 10.89
CA GLU A 87 7.31 14.93 9.84
C GLU A 87 7.33 13.40 9.82
N ARG A 88 7.31 12.76 11.00
CA ARG A 88 7.19 11.30 11.11
C ARG A 88 5.84 10.80 10.62
N ALA A 89 4.74 11.50 10.93
CA ALA A 89 3.42 11.18 10.43
C ALA A 89 3.35 11.25 8.90
N ASP A 90 3.96 12.27 8.29
CA ASP A 90 4.02 12.38 6.83
C ASP A 90 4.76 11.19 6.20
N LYS A 91 5.90 10.78 6.79
CA LYS A 91 6.63 9.56 6.35
C LYS A 91 5.78 8.31 6.55
N MET A 92 5.10 8.18 7.69
CA MET A 92 4.25 7.04 8.01
C MET A 92 3.09 6.89 7.03
N TRP A 93 2.49 8.00 6.58
CA TRP A 93 1.39 8.00 5.62
C TRP A 93 1.77 7.33 4.28
N TYR A 94 2.99 7.61 3.78
CA TYR A 94 3.51 6.97 2.57
C TYR A 94 3.92 5.53 2.82
N PHE A 95 4.58 5.26 3.96
CA PHE A 95 5.02 3.92 4.33
C PHE A 95 3.85 2.93 4.42
N LEU A 96 2.77 3.30 5.13
CA LEU A 96 1.59 2.44 5.30
C LEU A 96 0.94 2.08 3.97
N ARG A 97 0.91 3.00 3.00
CA ARG A 97 0.36 2.73 1.67
C ARG A 97 1.18 1.72 0.88
N LEU A 98 2.51 1.77 1.02
CA LEU A 98 3.41 0.82 0.38
C LEU A 98 3.28 -0.57 0.99
N VAL A 99 3.29 -0.69 2.32
CA VAL A 99 3.29 -2.01 2.98
C VAL A 99 1.91 -2.67 3.03
N ARG A 100 0.84 -1.88 3.04
CA ARG A 100 -0.54 -2.39 2.99
C ARG A 100 -1.09 -2.50 1.56
N MET A 101 -0.27 -2.21 0.53
CA MET A 101 -0.67 -2.25 -0.89
C MET A 101 -1.98 -1.48 -1.16
N LEU A 102 -2.14 -0.32 -0.53
CA LEU A 102 -3.38 0.48 -0.58
C LEU A 102 -3.42 1.40 -1.81
N SER A 103 -2.46 1.30 -2.72
CA SER A 103 -2.37 2.16 -3.90
C SER A 103 -1.92 1.41 -5.15
N THR A 104 -2.20 2.01 -6.32
CA THR A 104 -1.66 1.60 -7.63
C THR A 104 -0.54 2.53 -8.10
N GLN A 105 -0.11 3.45 -7.23
CA GLN A 105 0.93 4.43 -7.49
C GLN A 105 2.15 4.19 -6.58
N ASP A 106 2.50 2.94 -6.32
CA ASP A 106 3.49 2.56 -5.31
C ASP A 106 4.83 3.24 -5.55
N TYR A 107 5.28 3.32 -6.80
CA TYR A 107 6.52 4.04 -7.12
C TYR A 107 6.46 5.53 -6.73
N THR A 108 5.35 6.21 -7.00
CA THR A 108 5.18 7.63 -6.63
C THR A 108 5.21 7.80 -5.11
N HIS A 109 4.56 6.90 -4.37
CA HIS A 109 4.57 6.90 -2.90
C HIS A 109 5.96 6.60 -2.35
N PHE A 110 6.65 5.62 -2.93
CA PHE A 110 8.01 5.25 -2.57
C PHE A 110 8.97 6.41 -2.81
N LYS A 111 8.89 7.04 -3.99
CA LYS A 111 9.69 8.22 -4.32
C LYS A 111 9.47 9.35 -3.32
N SER A 112 8.21 9.65 -3.01
CA SER A 112 7.87 10.70 -2.04
C SER A 112 8.43 10.38 -0.64
N LEU A 113 8.31 9.12 -0.20
CA LEU A 113 8.87 8.65 1.07
C LEU A 113 10.40 8.77 1.07
N TYR A 114 11.05 8.38 -0.02
CA TYR A 114 12.50 8.46 -0.20
C TYR A 114 12.98 9.91 -0.06
N GLU A 115 12.35 10.84 -0.77
CA GLU A 115 12.67 12.27 -0.73
C GLU A 115 12.46 12.85 0.68
N LEU A 116 11.39 12.46 1.38
CA LEU A 116 11.13 12.87 2.76
C LEU A 116 12.17 12.35 3.77
N VAL A 117 12.63 11.12 3.59
CA VAL A 117 13.57 10.47 4.53
C VAL A 117 14.98 10.99 4.32
N TYR A 118 15.41 11.11 3.07
CA TYR A 118 16.78 11.51 2.73
C TYR A 118 16.95 13.03 2.55
N ARG A 119 15.84 13.79 2.58
CA ARG A 119 15.81 15.27 2.38
C ARG A 119 16.59 15.70 1.13
N LYS A 120 16.49 14.90 0.08
CA LYS A 120 17.15 15.08 -1.20
C LYS A 120 16.12 14.81 -2.30
N GLU A 121 16.14 15.61 -3.37
CA GLU A 121 15.38 15.27 -4.57
C GLU A 121 15.79 13.88 -5.07
N SER A 122 14.84 13.13 -5.62
CA SER A 122 15.14 11.77 -6.07
C SER A 122 16.23 11.80 -7.15
N ASP A 123 17.34 11.11 -6.91
CA ASP A 123 18.18 10.59 -7.99
C ASP A 123 17.35 9.54 -8.79
N ASP A 124 17.89 8.95 -9.85
CA ASP A 124 17.24 7.84 -10.57
C ASP A 124 17.11 6.62 -9.63
N ILE A 125 16.01 6.56 -8.87
CA ILE A 125 15.74 5.53 -7.86
C ILE A 125 15.85 4.12 -8.46
N PRO A 126 15.24 3.80 -9.62
CA PRO A 126 15.45 2.52 -10.29
C PRO A 126 16.92 2.17 -10.49
N GLN A 127 17.73 3.11 -10.97
CA GLN A 127 19.17 2.93 -11.13
C GLN A 127 19.87 2.61 -9.79
N LEU A 128 19.51 3.31 -8.70
CA LEU A 128 20.06 3.03 -7.38
C LEU A 128 19.72 1.62 -6.88
N PHE A 129 18.50 1.14 -7.14
CA PHE A 129 18.09 -0.22 -6.82
C PHE A 129 18.84 -1.25 -7.66
N TYR A 130 19.02 -0.98 -8.94
CA TYR A 130 19.80 -1.82 -9.84
C TYR A 130 21.26 -1.94 -9.39
N GLU A 131 21.92 -0.82 -9.12
CA GLU A 131 23.30 -0.79 -8.62
C GLU A 131 23.45 -1.55 -7.30
N ARG A 132 22.43 -1.51 -6.44
CA ARG A 132 22.41 -2.28 -5.20
C ARG A 132 22.15 -3.77 -5.44
N SER A 133 21.32 -4.14 -6.41
CA SER A 133 20.97 -5.54 -6.68
C SER A 133 22.15 -6.33 -7.27
N ILE A 134 23.03 -5.67 -8.04
CA ILE A 134 24.21 -6.31 -8.63
C ILE A 134 25.38 -6.50 -7.65
N GLN A 135 25.34 -5.87 -6.47
CA GLN A 135 26.31 -6.09 -5.40
C GLN A 135 26.21 -7.52 -4.84
N GLU A 136 27.30 -8.03 -4.27
CA GLU A 136 27.32 -9.39 -3.70
C GLU A 136 26.22 -9.61 -2.65
N SER A 137 25.97 -8.60 -1.80
CA SER A 137 24.88 -8.66 -0.82
C SER A 137 23.49 -8.70 -1.47
N GLY A 138 23.28 -7.96 -2.56
CA GLY A 138 22.04 -7.99 -3.33
C GLY A 138 21.80 -9.34 -4.01
N LYS A 139 22.84 -9.88 -4.66
CA LYS A 139 22.84 -11.22 -5.27
C LYS A 139 22.57 -12.33 -4.25
N ALA A 140 23.14 -12.23 -3.05
CA ALA A 140 22.90 -13.19 -1.97
C ALA A 140 21.45 -13.16 -1.49
N ILE A 141 20.85 -11.97 -1.32
CA ILE A 141 19.43 -11.82 -0.97
C ILE A 141 18.55 -12.41 -2.08
N PHE A 142 18.86 -12.13 -3.34
CA PHE A 142 18.12 -12.68 -4.48
C PHE A 142 18.17 -14.21 -4.51
N ALA A 143 19.37 -14.80 -4.36
CA ALA A 143 19.52 -16.26 -4.31
C ALA A 143 18.74 -16.89 -3.16
N LYS A 144 18.68 -16.22 -1.99
CA LYS A 144 17.88 -16.67 -0.85
C LYS A 144 16.38 -16.61 -1.14
N LEU A 145 15.88 -15.53 -1.75
CA LEU A 145 14.48 -15.40 -2.15
C LEU A 145 14.06 -16.49 -3.16
N CYS A 146 14.95 -16.84 -4.10
CA CYS A 146 14.69 -17.94 -5.05
C CYS A 146 14.71 -19.33 -4.41
N GLN A 147 15.27 -19.50 -3.21
CA GLN A 147 15.22 -20.75 -2.45
C GLN A 147 14.01 -20.82 -1.52
N GLU A 148 13.43 -19.67 -1.17
CA GLU A 148 12.23 -19.55 -0.32
C GLU A 148 10.93 -19.51 -1.14
N SER A 149 11.01 -19.45 -2.47
CA SER A 149 9.84 -19.67 -3.33
C SER A 149 9.44 -21.15 -3.25
N PRO A 150 8.15 -21.46 -3.05
CA PRO A 150 7.67 -22.84 -3.05
C PRO A 150 8.12 -23.57 -4.32
N ASP A 151 8.47 -24.85 -4.19
CA ASP A 151 8.80 -25.69 -5.33
C ASP A 151 7.57 -25.77 -6.27
N GLU A 152 7.79 -25.85 -7.59
CA GLU A 152 6.72 -25.91 -8.59
C GLU A 152 5.67 -27.02 -8.26
N GLU A 153 6.11 -28.09 -7.60
CA GLU A 153 5.26 -29.20 -7.14
C GLU A 153 4.36 -28.85 -5.94
N GLU A 154 4.84 -28.02 -4.99
CA GLU A 154 4.06 -27.56 -3.83
C GLU A 154 3.04 -26.49 -4.23
N GLU A 155 3.41 -25.61 -5.18
CA GLU A 155 2.45 -24.70 -5.82
C GLU A 155 1.35 -25.50 -6.51
N GLU A 156 1.69 -26.53 -7.32
CA GLU A 156 0.72 -27.38 -7.99
C GLU A 156 -0.26 -28.10 -7.04
N GLU A 157 0.19 -28.55 -5.87
CA GLU A 157 -0.65 -29.29 -4.92
C GLU A 157 -1.65 -28.38 -4.18
N HIS A 158 -1.20 -27.20 -3.73
CA HIS A 158 -2.09 -26.16 -3.17
C HIS A 158 -3.10 -25.65 -4.22
N ASP A 159 -2.73 -25.73 -5.49
CA ASP A 159 -3.44 -25.18 -6.62
C ASP A 159 -4.46 -26.08 -7.29
N ARG A 160 -4.33 -27.41 -7.16
CA ARG A 160 -5.34 -28.38 -7.61
C ARG A 160 -6.67 -28.23 -6.86
N VAL A 161 -6.65 -27.57 -5.70
CA VAL A 161 -7.85 -27.24 -4.92
C VAL A 161 -8.63 -26.07 -5.54
N CYS A 162 -7.97 -25.18 -6.29
CA CYS A 162 -8.56 -24.01 -6.95
C CYS A 162 -8.63 -24.19 -8.48
N ASN A 163 -9.77 -24.72 -8.96
CA ASN A 163 -10.08 -25.03 -10.37
C ASN A 163 -10.05 -23.81 -11.33
N ASN A 164 -8.87 -23.29 -11.68
CA ASN A 164 -8.78 -22.15 -12.59
C ASN A 164 -7.53 -22.15 -13.51
N GLN A 165 -7.26 -23.27 -14.20
CA GLN A 165 -6.10 -23.44 -15.09
C GLN A 165 -5.90 -22.34 -16.15
N LEU A 166 -6.99 -21.71 -16.63
CA LEU A 166 -6.94 -20.73 -17.72
C LEU A 166 -6.41 -19.36 -17.27
N SER A 167 -6.70 -18.96 -16.04
CA SER A 167 -6.20 -17.73 -15.41
C SER A 167 -4.69 -17.85 -15.12
N LYS A 168 -4.25 -19.02 -14.65
CA LYS A 168 -2.84 -19.33 -14.35
C LYS A 168 -1.89 -19.24 -15.53
N SER A 169 -2.31 -19.74 -16.70
CA SER A 169 -1.47 -19.63 -17.92
C SER A 169 -1.26 -18.17 -18.32
N ALA A 170 -2.27 -17.32 -18.12
CA ALA A 170 -2.19 -15.90 -18.42
C ALA A 170 -1.33 -15.16 -17.38
N ASP A 171 -1.47 -15.47 -16.09
CA ASP A 171 -0.69 -14.88 -15.00
C ASP A 171 0.78 -15.24 -15.08
N PHE A 172 1.10 -16.52 -15.32
CA PHE A 172 2.48 -16.97 -15.50
C PHE A 172 3.13 -16.35 -16.74
N ALA A 173 2.39 -16.27 -17.86
CA ALA A 173 2.86 -15.58 -19.06
C ALA A 173 3.05 -14.08 -18.82
N MET A 174 2.24 -13.47 -17.95
CA MET A 174 2.38 -12.07 -17.56
C MET A 174 3.60 -11.86 -16.67
N ALA A 175 3.78 -12.67 -15.63
CA ALA A 175 4.95 -12.64 -14.76
C ALA A 175 6.23 -12.79 -15.57
N ARG A 176 6.33 -13.79 -16.46
CA ARG A 176 7.50 -13.96 -17.36
C ARG A 176 7.75 -12.75 -18.25
N LYS A 177 6.70 -12.12 -18.79
CA LYS A 177 6.85 -10.89 -19.59
C LYS A 177 7.32 -9.72 -18.75
N LEU A 178 6.79 -9.55 -17.54
CA LEU A 178 7.22 -8.51 -16.61
C LEU A 178 8.69 -8.69 -16.21
N THR A 179 9.11 -9.93 -15.92
CA THR A 179 10.50 -10.28 -15.63
C THR A 179 11.41 -9.99 -16.83
N LEU A 180 11.02 -10.41 -18.03
CA LEU A 180 11.82 -10.14 -19.23
C LEU A 180 11.94 -8.62 -19.50
N MET A 181 10.88 -7.87 -19.27
CA MET A 181 10.90 -6.41 -19.42
C MET A 181 11.77 -5.73 -18.36
N SER A 182 11.83 -6.24 -17.13
CA SER A 182 12.71 -5.71 -16.09
C SER A 182 14.19 -6.08 -16.32
N GLU A 183 14.45 -7.23 -16.94
CA GLU A 183 15.79 -7.62 -17.40
C GLU A 183 16.27 -6.74 -18.56
N MET A 184 15.39 -6.43 -19.51
CA MET A 184 15.71 -5.59 -20.67
C MET A 184 15.79 -4.10 -20.35
N ASN A 185 15.06 -3.64 -19.34
CA ASN A 185 15.02 -2.25 -18.92
C ASN A 185 15.12 -2.17 -17.40
N HIS A 186 16.30 -1.82 -16.90
CA HIS A 186 16.54 -1.67 -15.45
C HIS A 186 15.77 -0.49 -14.82
N ASN A 187 15.24 0.42 -15.65
CA ASN A 187 14.34 1.48 -15.23
C ASN A 187 12.85 1.09 -15.38
N PHE A 188 12.55 -0.20 -15.57
CA PHE A 188 11.19 -0.70 -15.62
C PHE A 188 10.52 -0.58 -14.26
N VAL A 189 9.44 0.20 -14.21
CA VAL A 189 8.65 0.43 -13.01
C VAL A 189 7.20 0.07 -13.30
N ALA A 190 6.57 -0.68 -12.38
CA ALA A 190 5.15 -0.94 -12.42
C ALA A 190 4.36 0.33 -12.04
N ASP A 191 4.06 1.15 -13.04
CA ASP A 191 3.31 2.39 -12.87
C ASP A 191 1.82 2.22 -13.22
N ARG A 192 1.03 3.30 -13.03
CA ARG A 192 -0.39 3.32 -13.37
C ARG A 192 -0.66 2.90 -14.82
N ARG A 193 0.25 3.21 -15.77
CA ARG A 193 0.07 2.86 -17.19
C ARG A 193 0.20 1.36 -17.38
N LEU A 194 1.16 0.72 -16.70
CA LEU A 194 1.29 -0.74 -16.67
C LEU A 194 0.03 -1.37 -16.09
N TRP A 195 -0.45 -0.89 -14.94
CA TRP A 195 -1.65 -1.44 -14.31
C TRP A 195 -2.91 -1.28 -15.18
N LEU A 196 -3.08 -0.13 -15.83
CA LEU A 196 -4.17 0.08 -16.80
C LEU A 196 -4.03 -0.85 -18.01
N TRP A 197 -2.81 -1.08 -18.50
CA TRP A 197 -2.55 -2.00 -19.60
C TRP A 197 -2.87 -3.45 -19.20
N ILE A 198 -2.48 -3.89 -18.00
CA ILE A 198 -2.81 -5.20 -17.45
C ILE A 198 -4.34 -5.35 -17.38
N LEU A 199 -5.03 -4.38 -16.77
CA LEU A 199 -6.49 -4.38 -16.61
C LEU A 199 -7.26 -4.28 -17.94
N SER A 200 -6.65 -3.73 -18.99
CA SER A 200 -7.25 -3.66 -20.33
C SER A 200 -7.26 -5.02 -21.06
N LYS A 201 -6.61 -6.05 -20.50
CA LYS A 201 -6.54 -7.35 -21.16
C LYS A 201 -7.85 -8.14 -21.02
N PRO A 202 -8.37 -8.72 -22.12
CA PRO A 202 -9.66 -9.41 -22.13
C PRO A 202 -9.77 -10.58 -21.15
N TRP A 203 -8.66 -11.27 -20.87
CA TRP A 203 -8.63 -12.44 -19.97
C TRP A 203 -8.79 -12.08 -18.49
N LEU A 204 -8.46 -10.85 -18.08
CA LEU A 204 -8.73 -10.32 -16.73
C LEU A 204 -10.16 -9.79 -16.55
N SER A 205 -10.86 -9.49 -17.64
CA SER A 205 -12.24 -8.97 -17.59
C SER A 205 -13.27 -10.08 -17.36
N ARG A 206 -13.00 -11.28 -17.88
CA ARG A 206 -13.89 -12.45 -17.72
C ARG A 206 -14.00 -12.97 -16.29
N GLU A 207 -12.99 -12.73 -15.47
CA GLU A 207 -12.93 -13.19 -14.08
C GLU A 207 -13.69 -12.25 -13.12
N ARG A 208 -13.75 -10.94 -13.45
CA ARG A 208 -14.56 -9.96 -12.73
C ARG A 208 -16.06 -10.14 -12.94
N ASP A 209 -16.49 -10.61 -14.11
CA ASP A 209 -17.91 -10.95 -14.35
C ASP A 209 -18.34 -12.18 -13.53
N ALA A 210 -17.42 -13.10 -13.26
CA ALA A 210 -17.64 -14.27 -12.40
C ALA A 210 -17.57 -13.94 -10.91
N GLN A 211 -16.74 -12.98 -10.48
CA GLN A 211 -16.72 -12.51 -9.09
C GLN A 211 -17.86 -11.52 -8.79
N SER A 212 -18.29 -10.71 -9.75
CA SER A 212 -19.43 -9.80 -9.59
C SER A 212 -20.77 -10.55 -9.45
N SER A 213 -20.90 -11.75 -10.01
CA SER A 213 -22.06 -12.62 -9.80
C SER A 213 -22.06 -13.26 -8.41
N ILE A 214 -20.89 -13.56 -7.84
CA ILE A 214 -20.75 -14.05 -6.46
C ILE A 214 -21.06 -12.93 -5.45
N ILE A 215 -20.59 -11.70 -5.68
CA ILE A 215 -20.90 -10.55 -4.82
C ILE A 215 -22.40 -10.20 -4.88
N ARG A 216 -23.04 -10.24 -6.06
CA ARG A 216 -24.50 -10.05 -6.17
C ARG A 216 -25.33 -11.17 -5.53
N SER A 217 -24.77 -12.38 -5.40
CA SER A 217 -25.45 -13.50 -4.72
C SER A 217 -25.42 -13.32 -3.19
N ALA A 218 -24.39 -12.68 -2.65
CA ALA A 218 -24.28 -12.36 -1.22
C ALA A 218 -25.21 -11.21 -0.80
N GLU A 219 -25.46 -10.23 -1.68
CA GLU A 219 -26.39 -9.12 -1.41
C GLU A 219 -27.88 -9.53 -1.40
N LEU A 220 -28.24 -10.62 -2.11
CA LEU A 220 -29.61 -11.17 -2.09
C LEU A 220 -29.87 -12.13 -0.93
N SER A 221 -28.87 -12.40 -0.09
CA SER A 221 -28.98 -13.24 1.11
C SER A 221 -29.34 -12.44 2.37
N TYR A 222 -29.41 -11.10 2.26
CA TYR A 222 -29.77 -10.15 3.32
C TYR A 222 -30.92 -9.23 2.86
N ILE A 223 -32.01 -9.83 2.37
CA ILE A 223 -33.34 -9.22 2.35
C ILE A 223 -34.28 -10.11 3.15
#